data_AF-A0A1G0I370-F1
#
_entry.id   AF-A0A1G0I370-F1
#
_cell.length_a   1.000
_cell.length_b   1.000
_cell.length_c   1.000
_cell.angle_alpha   90.00
_cell.angle_beta   90.00
_cell.angle_gamma   90.00
#
_symmetry.space_group_name_H-M   'P 1'
#
loop_
_entity.id
_entity.type
_entity.pdbx_description
1 polymer ?
#
loop_
_entity_poly.entity_id
_entity_poly.type
_entity_poly.pdbx_seq_one_letter_code
_entity_poly.pdbx_strand_id
1 'polypeptide(L)'
;MLVVNIEIWPWGREERKYKIGEITAGNIAGGRISSYEVRVQQAAYEPEGVPAIDKEFLLRDHDRRAGALALIRDALLIALPPTEESSGEAGAGTEASSQEG
;
A
#
# COMPACT_ATOMS: atom_id res chain seq x y z
N MET A 1 -17.77 10.32 1.68
CA MET A 1 -17.26 8.95 1.77
C MET A 1 -16.45 8.67 0.51
N LEU A 2 -15.23 8.16 0.65
CA LEU A 2 -14.39 7.73 -0.46
C LEU A 2 -14.39 6.20 -0.47
N VAL A 3 -14.53 5.60 -1.65
CA VAL A 3 -14.41 4.16 -1.86
C VAL A 3 -13.49 3.94 -3.05
N VAL A 4 -12.47 3.10 -2.87
CA VAL A 4 -11.52 2.71 -3.92
C VAL A 4 -11.62 1.21 -4.10
N ASN A 5 -12.00 0.78 -5.30
CA ASN A 5 -11.94 -0.62 -5.69
C ASN A 5 -10.63 -0.88 -6.42
N ILE A 6 -9.87 -1.88 -5.98
CA ILE A 6 -8.73 -2.39 -6.73
C ILE A 6 -9.19 -3.62 -7.52
N GLU A 7 -9.00 -3.59 -8.82
CA GLU A 7 -9.53 -4.57 -9.75
C GLU A 7 -8.45 -5.04 -10.72
N ILE A 8 -8.48 -6.33 -11.06
CA ILE A 8 -7.66 -6.89 -12.13
C ILE A 8 -8.56 -7.10 -13.34
N TRP A 9 -8.04 -6.71 -14.50
CA TRP A 9 -8.69 -6.82 -15.81
C TRP A 9 -7.82 -7.67 -16.74
N PRO A 10 -7.91 -9.01 -16.68
CA PRO A 10 -7.09 -9.88 -17.51
C PRO A 10 -7.32 -9.58 -19.00
N TRP A 11 -6.24 -9.21 -19.70
CA TRP A 11 -6.28 -8.82 -21.12
C TRP A 11 -7.24 -7.66 -21.44
N GLY A 12 -7.56 -6.81 -20.46
CA GLY A 12 -8.49 -5.68 -20.63
C GLY A 12 -9.95 -6.10 -20.83
N ARG A 13 -10.30 -7.35 -20.51
CA ARG A 13 -11.65 -7.89 -20.70
C ARG A 13 -12.52 -7.66 -19.48
N GLU A 14 -13.59 -6.90 -19.66
CA GLU A 14 -14.55 -6.58 -18.59
C GLU A 14 -15.23 -7.83 -18.04
N GLU A 15 -15.53 -8.83 -18.87
CA GLU A 15 -16.16 -10.07 -18.45
C GLU A 15 -15.27 -10.94 -17.54
N ARG A 16 -13.97 -10.62 -17.47
CA ARG A 16 -12.98 -11.28 -16.60
C ARG A 16 -12.53 -10.38 -15.44
N LYS A 17 -13.16 -9.21 -15.27
CA LYS A 17 -12.89 -8.30 -14.17
C LYS A 17 -13.21 -8.97 -12.84
N TYR A 18 -12.31 -8.85 -11.88
CA TYR A 18 -12.60 -9.19 -10.49
C TYR A 18 -11.91 -8.22 -9.54
N LYS A 19 -12.56 -7.98 -8.41
CA LYS A 19 -12.08 -7.09 -7.35
C LYS A 19 -11.13 -7.87 -6.45
N ILE A 20 -9.94 -7.30 -6.22
CA ILE A 20 -8.91 -7.87 -5.35
C ILE A 20 -8.79 -7.14 -4.02
N GLY A 21 -9.28 -5.90 -3.95
CA GLY A 21 -9.26 -5.13 -2.71
C GLY A 21 -10.21 -3.94 -2.72
N GLU A 22 -10.40 -3.38 -1.53
CA GLU A 22 -11.18 -2.17 -1.27
C GLU A 22 -10.47 -1.29 -0.25
N ILE A 23 -10.55 0.02 -0.44
CA ILE A 23 -10.28 1.00 0.61
C ILE A 23 -11.53 1.85 0.78
N THR A 24 -12.07 1.90 2.00
CA THR A 24 -13.14 2.83 2.36
C THR A 24 -12.60 3.87 3.32
N ALA A 25 -13.00 5.12 3.13
CA ALA A 25 -12.69 6.22 4.05
C ALA A 25 -13.94 7.07 4.31
N GLY A 26 -14.46 6.96 5.54
CA GLY A 26 -15.57 7.75 6.07
C GLY A 26 -15.02 8.96 6.82
N ASN A 27 -15.43 10.18 6.45
CA ASN A 27 -15.05 11.37 7.22
C ASN A 27 -15.87 11.41 8.51
N ILE A 28 -15.22 11.47 9.67
CA ILE A 28 -15.88 11.47 10.98
C ILE A 28 -15.81 12.81 11.72
N ALA A 29 -14.87 13.68 11.34
CA ALA A 29 -14.71 15.03 11.90
C ALA A 29 -14.16 15.98 10.82
N GLY A 30 -14.70 17.21 10.77
CA GLY A 30 -14.62 18.07 9.59
C GLY A 30 -13.97 19.45 9.80
N GLY A 31 -13.24 19.89 8.76
CA GLY A 31 -12.53 21.15 8.64
C GLY A 31 -11.56 21.09 7.45
N ARG A 32 -10.57 22.00 7.36
CA ARG A 32 -9.44 21.83 6.43
C ARG A 32 -8.63 20.58 6.76
N ILE A 33 -8.38 20.39 8.05
CA ILE A 33 -7.78 19.19 8.63
C ILE A 33 -8.92 18.29 9.09
N SER A 34 -8.87 17.00 8.78
CA SER A 34 -9.99 16.10 8.99
C SER A 34 -9.53 14.70 9.40
N SER A 35 -10.38 14.01 10.15
CA SER A 35 -10.17 12.61 10.54
C SER A 35 -11.08 11.68 9.77
N TYR A 36 -10.59 10.49 9.47
CA TYR A 36 -11.25 9.48 8.66
C TYR A 36 -11.20 8.12 9.33
N GLU A 37 -12.34 7.47 9.45
CA GLU A 37 -12.42 6.03 9.70
C GLU A 37 -12.12 5.31 8.38
N VAL A 38 -11.09 4.47 8.38
CA VAL A 38 -10.56 3.83 7.18
C VAL A 38 -10.58 2.32 7.35
N ARG A 39 -11.09 1.62 6.34
CA ARG A 39 -10.95 0.17 6.21
C ARG A 39 -10.20 -0.17 4.93
N VAL A 40 -9.18 -1.01 5.04
CA VAL A 40 -8.42 -1.56 3.91
C VAL A 40 -8.62 -3.06 3.90
N GLN A 41 -9.13 -3.57 2.78
CA GLN A 41 -9.37 -4.99 2.55
C GLN A 41 -8.67 -5.45 1.28
N GLN A 42 -8.02 -6.61 1.34
CA GLN A 42 -7.44 -7.29 0.20
C GLN A 42 -7.48 -8.80 0.45
N ALA A 43 -7.90 -9.57 -0.55
CA ALA A 43 -7.81 -11.02 -0.47
C ALA A 43 -6.33 -11.48 -0.53
N ALA A 44 -6.01 -12.59 0.12
CA ALA A 44 -4.71 -13.23 -0.08
C ALA A 44 -4.58 -13.74 -1.53
N TYR A 45 -3.36 -13.70 -2.05
CA TYR A 45 -3.00 -14.33 -3.30
C TYR A 45 -1.75 -15.19 -3.09
N GLU A 46 -2.00 -16.44 -2.65
CA GLU A 46 -0.94 -17.41 -2.32
C GLU A 46 0.08 -17.65 -3.45
N PRO A 47 -0.29 -17.71 -4.75
CA PRO A 47 0.68 -17.95 -5.82
C PRO A 47 1.82 -16.94 -5.90
N GLU A 48 1.60 -15.70 -5.43
CA GLU A 48 2.62 -14.64 -5.38
C GLU A 48 3.03 -14.29 -3.94
N GLY A 49 2.63 -15.11 -2.96
CA GLY A 49 2.94 -14.87 -1.54
C GLY A 49 2.32 -13.58 -0.98
N VAL A 50 1.26 -13.05 -1.61
CA VAL A 50 0.60 -11.82 -1.17
C VAL A 50 -0.37 -12.14 -0.02
N PRO A 51 -0.16 -11.60 1.19
CA PRO A 51 -1.04 -11.87 2.32
C PRO A 51 -2.39 -11.15 2.18
N ALA A 52 -3.40 -11.66 2.87
CA ALA A 52 -4.66 -10.94 3.05
C ALA A 52 -4.45 -9.70 3.92
N ILE A 53 -5.20 -8.64 3.65
CA ILE A 53 -5.30 -7.44 4.47
C ILE A 53 -6.76 -7.29 4.88
N ASP A 54 -7.03 -7.16 6.18
CA ASP A 54 -8.30 -6.65 6.70
C ASP A 54 -7.96 -5.80 7.91
N LYS A 55 -7.84 -4.49 7.69
CA LYS A 55 -7.45 -3.53 8.71
C LYS A 55 -8.44 -2.38 8.75
N GLU A 56 -8.83 -2.02 9.95
CA GLU A 56 -9.67 -0.87 10.24
C GLU A 56 -8.95 0.03 11.25
N PHE A 57 -8.87 1.32 10.95
CA PHE A 57 -8.15 2.27 11.78
C PHE A 57 -8.63 3.70 11.56
N LEU A 58 -8.24 4.58 12.49
CA LEU A 58 -8.51 6.01 12.41
C LEU A 58 -7.30 6.75 11.82
N LEU A 59 -7.49 7.38 10.66
CA LEU A 59 -6.51 8.28 10.06
C LEU A 59 -6.84 9.71 10.51
N ARG A 60 -5.96 10.29 11.32
CA ARG A 60 -6.12 11.64 11.88
C ARG A 60 -5.36 12.68 11.06
N ASP A 61 -5.75 13.93 11.24
CA ASP A 61 -4.99 15.11 10.82
C ASP A 61 -4.67 15.23 9.32
N HIS A 62 -5.52 14.69 8.45
CA HIS A 62 -5.34 14.80 7.00
C HIS A 62 -5.71 16.20 6.48
N ASP A 63 -4.79 16.87 5.77
CA ASP A 63 -5.11 18.10 5.04
C ASP A 63 -5.87 17.78 3.76
N ARG A 64 -7.15 18.18 3.69
CA ARG A 64 -8.00 17.93 2.53
C ARG A 64 -7.49 18.56 1.24
N ARG A 65 -6.62 19.57 1.32
CA ARG A 65 -5.97 20.17 0.15
C ARG A 65 -4.94 19.25 -0.52
N ALA A 66 -4.43 18.25 0.21
CA ALA A 66 -3.56 17.22 -0.35
C ALA A 66 -4.32 16.27 -1.29
N GLY A 67 -5.65 16.25 -1.22
CA GLY A 67 -6.53 15.50 -2.12
C GLY A 67 -6.73 14.04 -1.73
N ALA A 68 -7.51 13.34 -2.54
CA ALA A 68 -7.94 11.96 -2.26
C ALA A 68 -6.80 10.93 -2.44
N LEU A 69 -5.90 11.13 -3.40
CA LEU A 69 -4.77 10.21 -3.60
C LEU A 69 -3.78 10.24 -2.43
N ALA A 70 -3.55 11.41 -1.82
CA ALA A 70 -2.74 11.51 -0.62
C ALA A 70 -3.39 10.74 0.55
N LEU A 71 -4.71 10.85 0.71
CA LEU A 71 -5.45 10.08 1.72
C LEU A 71 -5.29 8.57 1.51
N ILE A 72 -5.38 8.11 0.26
CA ILE A 72 -5.19 6.69 -0.10
C ILE A 72 -3.77 6.22 0.22
N ARG A 73 -2.76 7.02 -0.14
CA ARG A 73 -1.36 6.73 0.18
C ARG A 73 -1.15 6.58 1.68
N ASP A 74 -1.63 7.54 2.46
CA ASP A 74 -1.42 7.56 3.90
C ASP A 74 -2.16 6.39 4.58
N ALA A 75 -3.35 6.02 4.08
CA ALA A 75 -4.04 4.81 4.49
C ALA A 75 -3.23 3.53 4.20
N LEU A 76 -2.65 3.41 2.99
CA LEU A 76 -1.85 2.25 2.61
C LEU A 76 -0.56 2.13 3.44
N LEU A 77 0.10 3.24 3.75
CA LEU A 77 1.31 3.25 4.59
C LEU A 77 1.05 2.69 6.01
N ILE A 78 -0.16 2.88 6.54
CA ILE A 78 -0.57 2.30 7.83
C ILE A 78 -1.00 0.83 7.68
N ALA A 79 -1.70 0.51 6.59
CA ALA A 79 -2.29 -0.80 6.40
C ALA A 79 -1.26 -1.88 6.00
N LEU A 80 -0.24 -1.53 5.23
CA LEU A 80 0.73 -2.50 4.74
C LEU A 80 1.73 -2.91 5.84
N PRO A 81 2.16 -4.18 5.88
CA PRO A 81 3.28 -4.58 6.70
C PRO A 81 4.54 -3.81 6.24
N PRO A 82 5.49 -3.51 7.15
CA PRO A 82 6.78 -2.98 6.75
C PRO A 82 7.40 -3.96 5.75
N THR A 83 7.85 -3.44 4.62
CA THR A 83 8.64 -4.24 3.68
C THR A 83 9.93 -4.60 4.41
N GLU A 84 10.21 -5.89 4.61
CA GLU A 84 11.59 -6.27 4.95
C GLU A 84 12.44 -5.79 3.79
N GLU A 85 13.27 -4.77 4.03
CA GLU A 85 14.32 -4.43 3.10
C GLU A 85 15.10 -5.72 2.88
N SER A 86 14.99 -6.29 1.68
CA SER A 86 15.91 -7.31 1.21
C SER A 86 17.29 -6.74 1.48
N SER A 87 17.93 -7.26 2.52
CA SER A 87 19.29 -6.97 2.88
C SER A 87 20.11 -7.59 1.77
N GLY A 88 20.18 -6.89 0.64
CA GLY A 88 21.12 -7.18 -0.42
C GLY A 88 22.49 -7.00 0.19
N GLU A 89 23.06 -8.10 0.69
CA GLU A 89 24.49 -8.26 0.81
C GLU A 89 25.11 -7.74 -0.49
N ALA A 90 25.66 -6.52 -0.45
CA ALA A 90 26.64 -6.10 -1.40
C ALA A 90 27.80 -7.08 -1.24
N GLY A 91 27.81 -8.09 -2.10
CA GLY A 91 28.78 -9.17 -2.08
C GLY A 91 30.19 -8.62 -1.93
N ALA A 92 30.91 -9.20 -0.98
CA ALA A 92 32.33 -9.02 -0.79
C ALA A 92 33.05 -9.14 -2.14
N GLY A 93 33.54 -8.01 -2.64
CA GLY A 93 34.51 -7.96 -3.72
C GLY A 93 35.89 -8.28 -3.13
N THR A 94 36.28 -9.53 -3.30
CA THR A 94 37.60 -10.14 -3.11
C THR A 94 38.78 -9.18 -3.27
N GLU A 95 39.70 -9.25 -2.29
CA GLU A 95 41.06 -8.72 -2.34
C GLU A 95 41.76 -9.11 -3.66
N ALA A 96 42.24 -8.11 -4.40
CA ALA A 96 43.26 -8.31 -5.42
C ALA A 96 44.53 -7.60 -4.96
N SER A 97 45.42 -8.38 -4.37
CA SER A 97 46.83 -8.04 -4.17
C SER A 97 47.45 -7.53 -5.46
N SER A 98 48.13 -6.39 -5.40
CA SER A 98 49.18 -6.03 -6.35
C SER A 98 50.30 -5.35 -5.60
N GLN A 99 51.23 -6.19 -5.19
CA GLN A 99 52.62 -5.87 -4.93
C GLN A 99 53.28 -5.61 -6.29
N GLU A 100 53.92 -4.44 -6.49
CA GLU A 100 55.15 -4.27 -7.30
C GLU A 100 55.56 -2.79 -7.36
N GLY A 101 56.86 -2.50 -7.13
CA GLY A 101 57.52 -1.23 -7.44
C GLY A 101 58.31 -0.61 -6.30
#